data_AF-A0A7J6QX38-F1
#
_entry.id   AF-A0A7J6QX38-F1
#
_cell.length_a   1.000
_cell.length_b   1.000
_cell.length_c   1.000
_cell.angle_alpha   90.00
_cell.angle_beta   90.00
_cell.angle_gamma   90.00
#
_symmetry.space_group_name_H-M   'P 1'
#
loop_
_entity.id
_entity.type
_entity.pdbx_description
1 polymer ?
#
loop_
_entity_poly.entity_id
_entity_poly.type
_entity_poly.pdbx_seq_one_letter_code
_entity_poly.pdbx_strand_id
1 'polypeptide(L)'
;MAFASRLLFSVLVSEVAGTFPNDPGYIKYQQHYFQAVQIPGAWELVQQDPNHKVTTIAIIDSGMKSDHPDLKDNAVAGYNVVDNNTDTHDREGHGTKMAGIAGAVINNGIGGAGTALSV
;
A
#
# COMPACT_ATOMS: atom_id res chain seq x y z
N MET A 1 35.61 38.19 -36.31
CA MET A 1 35.85 37.43 -35.07
C MET A 1 34.49 37.05 -34.53
N ALA A 2 34.01 35.85 -34.86
CA ALA A 2 32.66 35.40 -34.50
C ALA A 2 32.79 34.13 -33.67
N PHE A 3 32.45 34.21 -32.38
CA PHE A 3 32.14 33.03 -31.59
C PHE A 3 30.67 33.15 -31.19
N ALA A 4 29.83 32.49 -31.99
CA ALA A 4 28.49 32.13 -31.58
C ALA A 4 28.55 30.80 -30.81
N SER A 5 27.58 30.65 -29.90
CA SER A 5 27.09 29.39 -29.35
C SER A 5 27.87 28.82 -28.17
N ARG A 6 27.24 28.74 -27.00
CA ARG A 6 26.29 27.67 -26.68
C ARG A 6 25.58 27.99 -25.36
N LEU A 7 24.29 28.30 -25.45
CA LEU A 7 23.38 28.16 -24.30
C LEU A 7 23.18 26.65 -24.11
N LEU A 8 23.71 26.10 -23.02
CA LEU A 8 23.43 24.71 -22.63
C LEU A 8 22.06 24.69 -21.93
N PHE A 9 21.01 24.33 -22.65
CA PHE A 9 19.75 23.89 -22.05
C PHE A 9 19.94 22.43 -21.59
N SER A 10 20.03 22.22 -20.27
CA SER A 10 19.88 20.89 -19.67
C SER A 10 18.39 20.69 -19.39
N VAL A 11 17.73 19.88 -20.21
CA VAL A 11 16.44 19.28 -19.85
C VAL A 11 16.78 17.97 -19.14
N LEU A 12 16.59 17.94 -17.83
CA LEU A 12 16.52 16.68 -17.09
C LEU A 12 15.16 16.06 -17.37
N VAL A 13 15.11 15.04 -18.23
CA VAL A 13 14.02 14.07 -18.15
C VAL A 13 14.39 13.16 -16.98
N SER A 14 13.68 13.31 -15.87
CA SER A 14 13.74 12.34 -14.77
C SER A 14 13.35 10.97 -15.34
N GLU A 15 14.21 9.97 -15.13
CA GLU A 15 13.96 8.58 -15.50
C GLU A 15 12.60 8.11 -14.97
N VAL A 16 12.00 7.18 -15.70
CA VAL A 16 10.71 6.53 -15.40
C VAL A 16 10.62 6.24 -13.91
N ALA A 17 9.73 6.95 -13.21
CA ALA A 17 9.33 6.57 -11.86
C ALA A 17 8.95 5.08 -11.93
N GLY A 18 9.60 4.22 -11.13
CA GLY A 18 9.23 2.81 -11.05
C GLY A 18 7.72 2.70 -10.88
N THR A 19 7.10 1.66 -11.46
CA THR A 19 5.65 1.49 -11.39
C THR A 19 5.23 1.49 -9.92
N PHE A 20 4.54 2.55 -9.48
CA PHE A 20 3.98 2.60 -8.15
C PHE A 20 2.55 2.06 -8.18
N PRO A 21 2.20 1.11 -7.31
CA PRO A 21 3.09 0.29 -6.51
C PRO A 21 3.82 -0.81 -7.31
N ASN A 22 4.99 -1.23 -6.80
CA ASN A 22 5.83 -2.27 -7.41
C ASN A 22 5.45 -3.72 -6.99
N ASP A 23 4.31 -3.89 -6.32
CA ASP A 23 3.87 -5.17 -5.77
C ASP A 23 3.44 -6.13 -6.90
N PRO A 24 4.02 -7.33 -7.04
CA PRO A 24 3.76 -8.23 -8.16
C PRO A 24 2.28 -8.64 -8.31
N GLY A 25 1.59 -8.84 -7.19
CA GLY A 25 0.17 -9.15 -7.15
C GLY A 25 -0.67 -7.96 -7.61
N TYR A 26 -0.30 -6.73 -7.26
CA TYR A 26 -0.95 -5.53 -7.77
C TYR A 26 -0.87 -5.46 -9.29
N ILE A 27 0.36 -5.54 -9.82
CA ILE A 27 0.63 -5.44 -11.26
C ILE A 27 -0.10 -6.55 -12.04
N LYS A 28 -0.08 -7.78 -11.52
CA LYS A 28 -0.63 -8.94 -12.23
C LYS A 28 -2.14 -9.10 -12.10
N TYR A 29 -2.71 -8.73 -10.96
CA TYR A 29 -4.08 -9.09 -10.61
C TYR A 29 -4.94 -7.92 -10.13
N GLN A 30 -4.37 -6.91 -9.45
CA GLN A 30 -5.19 -5.90 -8.76
C GLN A 30 -5.43 -4.62 -9.55
N GLN A 31 -4.51 -4.28 -10.46
CA GLN A 31 -4.47 -2.99 -11.15
C GLN A 31 -5.81 -2.63 -11.81
N HIS A 32 -6.44 -3.57 -12.51
CA HIS A 32 -7.67 -3.30 -13.26
C HIS A 32 -8.87 -2.91 -12.37
N TYR A 33 -9.06 -3.57 -11.23
CA TYR A 33 -10.17 -3.24 -10.34
C TYR A 33 -9.85 -2.06 -9.41
N PHE A 34 -8.58 -1.84 -9.05
CA PHE A 34 -8.17 -0.62 -8.35
C PHE A 34 -8.36 0.62 -9.22
N GLN A 35 -8.10 0.54 -10.53
CA GLN A 35 -8.44 1.59 -11.49
C GLN A 35 -9.95 1.83 -11.59
N ALA A 36 -10.76 0.78 -11.59
CA ALA A 36 -12.22 0.89 -11.70
C ALA A 36 -12.85 1.69 -10.54
N VAL A 37 -12.24 1.63 -9.34
CA VAL A 37 -12.66 2.37 -8.14
C VAL A 37 -11.72 3.54 -7.77
N GLN A 38 -10.87 3.97 -8.70
CA GLN A 38 -10.00 5.16 -8.57
C GLN A 38 -9.05 5.15 -7.36
N ILE A 39 -8.61 3.96 -6.92
CA ILE A 39 -7.64 3.83 -5.81
C ILE A 39 -6.29 4.50 -6.12
N PRO A 40 -5.69 4.36 -7.33
CA PRO A 40 -4.43 5.05 -7.64
C PRO A 40 -4.53 6.58 -7.51
N GLY A 41 -5.63 7.17 -7.97
CA GLY A 41 -5.87 8.61 -7.82
C GLY A 41 -6.04 9.01 -6.35
N ALA A 42 -6.69 8.18 -5.52
CA ALA A 42 -6.78 8.43 -4.09
C ALA A 42 -5.41 8.37 -3.40
N TRP A 43 -4.54 7.43 -3.78
CA TRP A 43 -3.17 7.38 -3.26
C TRP A 43 -2.35 8.61 -3.64
N GLU A 44 -2.49 9.11 -4.87
CA GLU A 44 -1.82 10.35 -5.29
C GLU A 44 -2.25 11.54 -4.43
N LEU A 45 -3.56 11.67 -4.15
CA LEU A 45 -4.08 12.73 -3.28
C LEU A 45 -3.52 12.63 -1.85
N VAL A 46 -3.47 11.42 -1.28
CA VAL A 46 -2.91 11.22 0.08
C VAL A 46 -1.42 11.53 0.12
N GLN A 47 -0.64 11.12 -0.88
CA GLN A 47 0.80 11.44 -0.97
C GLN A 47 1.07 12.94 -1.08
N GLN A 48 0.17 13.68 -1.73
CA GLN A 48 0.30 15.13 -1.92
C GLN A 48 -0.19 15.94 -0.71
N ASP A 49 -0.94 15.35 0.22
CA ASP A 49 -1.39 16.02 1.44
C ASP A 49 -0.35 15.89 2.55
N PRO A 50 0.39 16.96 2.92
CA PRO A 50 1.35 16.90 4.02
C PRO A 50 0.69 16.75 5.40
N ASN A 51 -0.62 16.90 5.50
CA ASN A 51 -1.38 16.79 6.75
C ASN A 51 -2.16 15.47 6.86
N HIS A 52 -1.99 14.53 5.92
CA HIS A 52 -2.64 13.23 6.01
C HIS A 52 -2.22 12.53 7.32
N LYS A 53 -3.14 11.73 7.87
CA LYS A 53 -2.93 11.03 9.13
C LYS A 53 -2.96 9.52 8.90
N VAL A 54 -2.09 8.82 9.61
CA VAL A 54 -2.18 7.36 9.75
C VAL A 54 -3.53 7.01 10.36
N THR A 55 -4.26 6.09 9.72
CA THR A 55 -5.61 5.72 10.11
C THR A 55 -5.69 4.24 10.44
N THR A 56 -5.97 3.91 11.70
CA THR A 56 -6.19 2.51 12.10
C THR A 56 -7.53 1.99 11.56
N ILE A 57 -7.49 0.87 10.83
CA ILE A 57 -8.67 0.15 10.33
C ILE A 57 -8.87 -1.11 11.15
N ALA A 58 -10.02 -1.24 11.84
CA ALA A 58 -10.35 -2.44 12.59
C ALA A 58 -11.01 -3.49 11.68
N ILE A 59 -10.37 -4.65 11.56
CA ILE A 59 -10.90 -5.82 10.84
C ILE A 59 -11.51 -6.79 11.87
N ILE A 60 -12.84 -6.81 11.96
CA ILE A 60 -13.59 -7.70 12.87
C ILE A 60 -13.94 -8.98 12.10
N ASP A 61 -13.09 -9.99 12.22
CA ASP A 61 -13.13 -11.19 11.38
C ASP A 61 -12.55 -12.42 12.13
N SER A 62 -12.10 -13.46 11.42
CA SER A 62 -11.53 -14.70 11.95
C SER A 62 -10.15 -14.57 12.61
N GLY A 63 -9.65 -13.34 12.74
CA GLY A 63 -8.30 -13.00 13.21
C GLY A 63 -7.41 -12.48 12.06
N MET A 64 -6.14 -12.27 12.35
CA MET A 64 -5.14 -11.83 11.37
C MET A 64 -3.82 -12.55 11.60
N LYS A 65 -3.19 -13.03 10.52
CA LYS A 65 -1.79 -13.43 10.54
C LYS A 65 -0.90 -12.18 10.58
N SER A 66 -0.74 -11.60 11.77
CA SER A 66 -0.02 -10.33 11.97
C SER A 66 1.47 -10.40 11.66
N ASP A 67 2.07 -11.60 11.62
CA ASP A 67 3.46 -11.82 11.21
C ASP A 67 3.62 -12.07 9.70
N HIS A 68 2.54 -11.95 8.91
CA HIS A 68 2.61 -12.09 7.46
C HIS A 68 3.56 -11.02 6.88
N PRO A 69 4.51 -11.37 6.00
CA PRO A 69 5.51 -10.43 5.48
C PRO A 69 4.92 -9.16 4.85
N ASP A 70 3.73 -9.29 4.26
CA ASP A 70 3.00 -8.22 3.57
C ASP A 70 2.01 -7.45 4.46
N LEU A 71 1.95 -7.76 5.76
CA LEU A 71 1.05 -7.12 6.73
C LEU A 71 1.77 -6.60 7.98
N LYS A 72 2.87 -7.25 8.39
CA LYS A 72 3.53 -7.04 9.69
C LYS A 72 3.89 -5.58 9.99
N ASP A 73 4.21 -4.77 8.97
CA ASP A 73 4.62 -3.39 9.17
C ASP A 73 3.42 -2.44 9.38
N ASN A 74 2.21 -2.90 9.03
CA ASN A 74 0.93 -2.20 9.21
C ASN A 74 0.07 -2.85 10.32
N ALA A 75 0.50 -3.96 10.89
CA ALA A 75 -0.26 -4.70 11.89
C ALA A 75 -0.13 -4.04 13.28
N VAL A 76 -1.27 -3.73 13.90
CA VAL A 76 -1.33 -3.24 15.28
C VAL A 76 -1.94 -4.31 16.21
N ALA A 77 -1.66 -4.20 17.51
CA ALA A 77 -2.23 -5.09 18.50
C ALA A 77 -3.77 -5.01 18.51
N GLY A 78 -4.42 -6.17 18.57
CA GLY A 78 -5.88 -6.30 18.63
C GLY A 78 -6.34 -7.09 19.86
N TYR A 79 -7.62 -7.48 19.84
CA TYR A 79 -8.22 -8.28 20.90
C TYR A 79 -9.11 -9.38 20.31
N ASN A 80 -8.98 -10.59 20.84
CA ASN A 80 -9.81 -11.73 20.48
C ASN A 80 -10.98 -11.83 21.46
N VAL A 81 -12.15 -11.40 21.00
CA VAL A 81 -13.40 -11.44 21.77
C VAL A 81 -13.97 -12.85 21.93
N VAL A 82 -13.60 -13.80 21.06
CA VAL A 82 -14.11 -15.18 21.10
C VAL A 82 -13.51 -15.93 22.29
N ASP A 83 -12.20 -15.77 22.53
CA ASP A 83 -11.49 -16.45 23.62
C ASP A 83 -11.10 -15.53 24.77
N ASN A 84 -11.55 -14.26 24.73
CA ASN A 84 -11.33 -13.26 25.75
C ASN A 84 -9.84 -13.05 26.10
N ASN A 85 -8.99 -12.92 25.08
CA ASN A 85 -7.54 -12.75 25.22
C ASN A 85 -6.93 -11.88 24.10
N THR A 86 -5.61 -11.72 24.08
CA THR A 86 -4.88 -10.92 23.07
C THR A 86 -4.36 -11.75 21.89
N ASP A 87 -4.70 -13.04 21.81
CA ASP A 87 -4.28 -13.91 20.73
C ASP A 87 -5.25 -13.79 19.55
N THR A 88 -4.91 -12.89 18.62
CA THR A 88 -5.72 -12.58 17.43
C THR A 88 -5.30 -13.37 16.19
N HIS A 89 -4.61 -14.51 16.34
CA HIS A 89 -4.20 -15.29 15.18
C HIS A 89 -5.41 -15.70 14.34
N ASP A 90 -5.25 -15.63 13.02
CA ASP A 90 -6.29 -16.05 12.11
C ASP A 90 -6.42 -17.59 12.08
N ARG A 91 -7.64 -18.08 12.25
CA ARG A 91 -7.95 -19.53 12.25
C ARG A 91 -8.54 -20.02 10.93
N GLU A 92 -9.08 -19.12 10.12
CA GLU A 92 -9.82 -19.47 8.89
C GLU A 92 -9.14 -18.92 7.63
N GLY A 93 -8.29 -17.90 7.78
CA GLY A 93 -7.62 -17.22 6.68
C GLY A 93 -8.46 -16.12 6.03
N HIS A 94 -9.74 -15.95 6.41
CA HIS A 94 -10.62 -14.92 5.85
C HIS A 94 -10.16 -13.53 6.32
N GLY A 95 -9.96 -13.34 7.63
CA GLY A 95 -9.54 -12.06 8.19
C GLY A 95 -8.18 -11.59 7.71
N THR A 96 -7.20 -12.48 7.52
CA THR A 96 -5.90 -12.14 6.91
C THR A 96 -6.05 -11.62 5.48
N LYS A 97 -6.97 -12.20 4.69
CA LYS A 97 -7.25 -11.73 3.32
C LYS A 97 -7.91 -10.35 3.34
N MET A 98 -8.87 -10.14 4.25
CA MET A 98 -9.53 -8.84 4.42
C MET A 98 -8.54 -7.75 4.88
N ALA A 99 -7.63 -8.08 5.80
CA ALA A 99 -6.55 -7.21 6.23
C ALA A 99 -5.63 -6.82 5.05
N GLY A 100 -5.29 -7.79 4.18
CA GLY A 100 -4.51 -7.50 2.97
C GLY A 100 -5.20 -6.57 1.98
N ILE A 101 -6.51 -6.75 1.75
CA ILE A 101 -7.28 -5.84 0.91
C ILE A 101 -7.31 -4.43 1.50
N ALA A 102 -7.48 -4.32 2.82
CA ALA A 102 -7.58 -3.02 3.49
C ALA A 102 -6.22 -2.29 3.53
N GLY A 103 -5.15 -2.99 3.88
CA GLY A 103 -3.89 -2.37 4.27
C GLY A 103 -2.66 -3.26 4.17
N ALA A 104 -2.56 -4.11 3.13
CA ALA A 104 -1.26 -4.69 2.78
C ALA A 104 -0.21 -3.60 2.55
N VAL A 105 1.04 -3.90 2.92
CA VAL A 105 2.16 -2.96 2.81
C VAL A 105 2.39 -2.66 1.33
N ILE A 106 2.24 -1.41 0.93
CA ILE A 106 2.30 -0.99 -0.46
C ILE A 106 3.76 -0.74 -0.87
N ASN A 107 4.10 -1.13 -2.10
CA ASN A 107 5.37 -0.85 -2.75
C ASN A 107 6.58 -1.49 -2.03
N ASN A 108 6.40 -2.70 -1.50
CA ASN A 108 7.43 -3.49 -0.81
C ASN A 108 7.98 -4.63 -1.68
N GLY A 109 7.47 -4.79 -2.91
CA GLY A 109 7.95 -5.77 -3.89
C GLY A 109 7.49 -7.20 -3.64
N ILE A 110 6.53 -7.42 -2.73
CA ILE A 110 5.90 -8.71 -2.48
C ILE A 110 4.38 -8.58 -2.55
N GLY A 111 3.67 -9.70 -2.57
CA GLY A 111 2.21 -9.73 -2.38
C GLY A 111 1.44 -8.73 -3.24
N GLY A 112 0.53 -7.97 -2.63
CA GLY A 112 -0.31 -6.98 -3.31
C GLY A 112 -0.36 -5.66 -2.54
N ALA A 113 -1.03 -4.66 -3.11
CA ALA A 113 -1.19 -3.36 -2.48
C ALA A 113 -2.49 -3.29 -1.67
N GLY A 114 -2.42 -2.74 -0.45
CA GLY A 114 -3.58 -2.40 0.35
C GLY A 114 -4.35 -1.21 -0.23
N THR A 115 -5.66 -1.16 0.00
CA THR A 115 -6.50 -0.05 -0.48
C THR A 115 -6.12 1.28 0.20
N ALA A 116 -5.87 1.25 1.50
CA ALA A 116 -5.45 2.42 2.26
C ALA A 116 -3.91 2.57 2.22
N LEU A 117 -3.45 3.76 1.80
CA LEU A 117 -2.02 4.06 1.67
C LEU A 117 -1.29 4.15 3.02
N SER A 118 -1.98 4.62 4.06
CA SER A 118 -1.39 4.85 5.38
C SER A 118 -2.30 4.31 6.47
N VAL A 119 -1.89 3.19 7.05
CA VAL A 119 -2.60 2.45 8.12
C VAL A 119 -1.67 2.14 9.27
#